data_AF-A0A7K1SU61-F1
#
_entry.id   AF-A0A7K1SU61-F1
#
_cell.length_a   1.000
_cell.length_b   1.000
_cell.length_c   1.000
_cell.angle_alpha   90.00
_cell.angle_beta   90.00
_cell.angle_gamma   90.00
#
_symmetry.space_group_name_H-M   'P 1'
#
loop_
_entity.id
_entity.type
_entity.pdbx_description
1 polymer ?
#
loop_
_entity_poly.entity_id
_entity_poly.type
_entity_poly.pdbx_seq_one_letter_code
_entity_poly.pdbx_strand_id
1 'polypeptide(L)'
;MTKALITCGQNPSVYFLEKWLPQYEFIYGDASFIAQIPSIQQIILPQVSQADYIHQVLNICLDNQIDAVFPMSFSEQELLAEATELFSEFNIQLHLPDLITRKLLSNPAEVLQKLNFSGIKTVPFRVTSSFGEFSKACLQLGYPTENIAVAAVENPDLVWLINDLYKTASLGGKPVISFTKAAKLFAANEMLLLRTFRPSTQKLMYASFTGEKLTSVWNLGAIISKETIKQIGTALQLNGLFEICFQEHQLFNLKPFAVV
;
A
#
# COMPACT_ATOMS: atom_id res chain seq x y z
N MET A 1 17.08 -3.61 -21.76
CA MET A 1 16.55 -3.83 -20.40
C MET A 1 16.82 -2.55 -19.65
N THR A 2 15.85 -2.08 -18.87
CA THR A 2 16.00 -0.83 -18.10
C THR A 2 16.67 -1.17 -16.77
N LYS A 3 17.74 -0.47 -16.39
CA LYS A 3 18.45 -0.80 -15.15
C LYS A 3 17.73 -0.16 -13.97
N ALA A 4 17.36 -0.94 -12.97
CA ALA A 4 16.54 -0.47 -11.86
C ALA A 4 17.19 -0.73 -10.50
N LEU A 5 17.23 0.28 -9.64
CA LEU A 5 17.55 0.13 -8.23
C LEU A 5 16.30 -0.27 -7.46
N ILE A 6 16.41 -1.30 -6.63
CA ILE A 6 15.39 -1.68 -5.65
C ILE A 6 15.98 -1.55 -4.25
N THR A 7 15.37 -0.73 -3.39
CA THR A 7 15.86 -0.55 -2.01
C THR A 7 15.38 -1.68 -1.10
N CYS A 8 15.86 -1.71 0.15
CA CYS A 8 15.59 -2.79 1.11
C CYS A 8 15.88 -4.18 0.55
N GLY A 9 16.99 -4.32 -0.18
CA GLY A 9 17.38 -5.55 -0.87
C GLY A 9 17.51 -6.78 0.03
N GLN A 10 17.65 -6.62 1.35
CA GLN A 10 17.64 -7.73 2.33
C GLN A 10 16.25 -8.33 2.55
N ASN A 11 15.17 -7.61 2.24
CA ASN A 11 13.82 -8.12 2.46
C ASN A 11 13.43 -9.13 1.37
N PRO A 12 13.13 -10.40 1.69
CA PRO A 12 12.86 -11.42 0.68
C PRO A 12 11.70 -11.10 -0.28
N SER A 13 10.78 -10.22 0.14
CA SER A 13 9.60 -9.85 -0.66
C SER A 13 9.98 -9.07 -1.93
N VAL A 14 11.15 -8.41 -1.94
CA VAL A 14 11.60 -7.59 -3.08
C VAL A 14 11.99 -8.45 -4.29
N TYR A 15 12.45 -9.69 -4.06
CA TYR A 15 12.85 -10.61 -5.14
C TYR A 15 11.68 -11.09 -5.99
N PHE A 16 10.43 -10.99 -5.50
CA PHE A 16 9.26 -11.29 -6.33
C PHE A 16 9.07 -10.27 -7.46
N LEU A 17 9.67 -9.07 -7.36
CA LEU A 17 9.57 -8.05 -8.39
C LEU A 17 10.30 -8.43 -9.68
N GLU A 18 11.37 -9.22 -9.62
CA GLU A 18 12.04 -9.73 -10.84
C GLU A 18 11.08 -10.54 -11.72
N LYS A 19 10.25 -11.39 -11.09
CA LYS A 19 9.25 -12.20 -11.80
C LYS A 19 8.10 -11.35 -12.30
N TRP A 20 7.75 -10.29 -11.58
CA TRP A 20 6.62 -9.44 -11.91
C TRP A 20 6.95 -8.39 -12.97
N LEU A 21 8.19 -7.92 -13.01
CA LEU A 21 8.65 -6.83 -13.85
C LEU A 21 9.90 -7.27 -14.65
N PRO A 22 9.77 -8.28 -15.53
CA PRO A 22 10.91 -8.86 -16.27
C PRO A 22 11.58 -7.91 -17.26
N GLN A 23 11.01 -6.72 -17.49
CA GLN A 23 11.61 -5.68 -18.32
C GLN A 23 12.78 -4.94 -17.65
N TYR A 24 12.91 -5.05 -16.32
CA TYR A 24 14.00 -4.43 -15.57
C TYR A 24 15.12 -5.41 -15.26
N GLU A 25 16.33 -4.87 -15.24
CA GLU A 25 17.50 -5.50 -14.65
C GLU A 25 17.70 -4.89 -13.25
N PHE A 26 17.40 -5.65 -12.21
CA PHE A 26 17.42 -5.14 -10.84
C PHE A 26 18.83 -5.15 -10.23
N ILE A 27 19.20 -4.03 -9.60
CA ILE A 27 20.31 -3.88 -8.66
C ILE A 27 19.73 -3.70 -7.27
N TYR A 28 20.20 -4.48 -6.31
CA TYR A 28 19.69 -4.50 -4.94
C TYR A 28 20.45 -3.52 -4.05
N GLY A 29 19.74 -2.53 -3.52
CA GLY A 29 20.27 -1.54 -2.61
C GLY A 29 19.87 -1.82 -1.17
N ASP A 30 20.84 -1.80 -0.26
CA ASP A 30 20.58 -1.86 1.18
C ASP A 30 21.71 -1.19 1.98
N ALA A 31 21.52 -0.97 3.27
CA ALA A 31 22.54 -0.39 4.15
C ALA A 31 23.75 -1.31 4.40
N SER A 32 23.64 -2.58 4.06
CA SER A 32 24.73 -3.56 4.20
C SER A 32 24.66 -4.64 3.12
N PHE A 33 25.81 -5.27 2.84
CA PHE A 33 25.91 -6.30 1.80
C PHE A 33 25.00 -7.50 2.10
N ILE A 34 24.38 -8.02 1.04
CA ILE A 34 23.50 -9.18 1.05
C ILE A 34 24.34 -10.38 0.62
N ALA A 35 24.55 -11.31 1.56
CA ALA A 35 25.47 -12.44 1.35
C ALA A 35 25.07 -13.35 0.18
N GLN A 36 23.77 -13.47 -0.14
CA GLN A 36 23.27 -14.33 -1.21
C GLN A 36 23.27 -13.69 -2.60
N ILE A 37 23.59 -12.40 -2.71
CA ILE A 37 23.58 -11.66 -3.99
C ILE A 37 25.02 -11.42 -4.44
N PRO A 38 25.37 -11.61 -5.72
CA PRO A 38 26.69 -11.24 -6.24
C PRO A 38 26.97 -9.74 -6.04
N SER A 39 28.21 -9.36 -5.74
CA SER A 39 28.57 -7.95 -5.51
C SER A 39 28.26 -7.02 -6.68
N ILE A 40 28.22 -7.53 -7.91
CA ILE A 40 27.88 -6.76 -9.12
C ILE A 40 26.38 -6.42 -9.22
N GLN A 41 25.53 -7.12 -8.47
CA GLN A 41 24.08 -6.94 -8.46
C GLN A 41 23.59 -6.23 -7.19
N GLN A 42 24.49 -5.65 -6.40
CA GLN A 42 24.11 -4.95 -5.19
C GLN A 42 24.94 -3.69 -4.94
N ILE A 43 24.33 -2.72 -4.26
CA ILE A 43 24.93 -1.44 -3.92
C ILE A 43 24.63 -1.13 -2.45
N ILE A 44 25.60 -0.53 -1.76
CA ILE A 44 25.38 0.00 -0.41
C ILE A 44 24.67 1.36 -0.53
N LEU A 45 23.51 1.47 0.12
CA LEU A 45 22.74 2.69 0.19
C LEU A 45 23.01 3.46 1.50
N PRO A 46 22.89 4.79 1.48
CA PRO A 46 22.87 5.61 2.68
C PRO A 46 21.69 5.25 3.58
N GLN A 47 21.80 5.59 4.86
CA GLN A 47 20.68 5.49 5.79
C GLN A 47 19.68 6.61 5.52
N VAL A 48 18.38 6.28 5.54
CA VAL A 48 17.27 7.23 5.30
C VAL A 48 17.30 8.43 6.26
N SER A 49 17.88 8.26 7.45
CA SER A 49 18.05 9.31 8.45
C SER A 49 19.15 10.33 8.15
N GLN A 50 19.97 10.10 7.11
CA GLN A 50 21.02 11.02 6.72
C GLN A 50 20.45 12.22 5.94
N ALA A 51 20.91 13.43 6.28
CA ALA A 51 20.38 14.68 5.71
C ALA A 51 20.58 14.81 4.20
N ASP A 52 21.58 14.12 3.64
CA ASP A 52 21.94 14.12 2.23
C ASP A 52 21.52 12.83 1.51
N TYR A 53 20.63 12.02 2.11
CA TYR A 53 20.14 10.75 1.55
C TYR A 53 19.73 10.86 0.08
N ILE A 54 18.91 11.87 -0.26
CA ILE A 54 18.40 12.10 -1.63
C ILE A 54 19.57 12.31 -2.62
N HIS A 55 20.54 13.14 -2.28
CA HIS A 55 21.69 13.43 -3.14
C HIS A 55 22.63 12.24 -3.28
N GLN A 56 22.85 11.49 -2.19
CA GLN A 56 23.64 10.27 -2.22
C GLN A 56 22.98 9.20 -3.12
N VAL A 57 21.67 8.98 -3.00
CA VAL A 57 20.92 8.04 -3.87
C VAL A 57 20.96 8.49 -5.33
N LEU A 58 20.81 9.79 -5.60
CA LEU A 58 20.93 10.33 -6.96
C LEU A 58 22.31 10.06 -7.56
N ASN A 59 23.39 10.35 -6.83
CA ASN A 59 24.76 10.08 -7.28
C ASN A 59 24.98 8.59 -7.55
N ILE A 60 24.48 7.73 -6.66
CA ILE A 60 24.50 6.28 -6.87
C ILE A 60 23.81 5.90 -8.18
N CYS A 61 22.65 6.50 -8.47
CA CYS A 61 21.92 6.22 -9.71
C CYS A 61 22.73 6.65 -10.95
N LEU A 62 23.35 7.83 -10.90
CA LEU A 62 24.17 8.36 -12.00
C LEU A 62 25.42 7.50 -12.24
N ASP A 63 26.17 7.19 -11.17
CA ASP A 63 27.42 6.42 -11.24
C ASP A 63 27.18 5.00 -11.77
N ASN A 64 26.01 4.43 -11.50
CA ASN A 64 25.66 3.07 -11.87
C ASN A 64 24.74 2.97 -13.07
N GLN A 65 24.43 4.08 -13.75
CA GLN A 65 23.53 4.14 -14.91
C GLN A 65 22.17 3.49 -14.60
N ILE A 66 21.60 3.83 -13.45
CA ILE A 66 20.26 3.40 -13.03
C ILE A 66 19.24 4.34 -13.67
N ASP A 67 18.28 3.77 -14.39
CA ASP A 67 17.21 4.49 -15.08
C ASP A 67 15.92 4.56 -14.24
N ALA A 68 15.79 3.69 -13.23
CA ALA A 68 14.57 3.57 -12.44
C ALA A 68 14.87 3.21 -10.97
N VAL A 69 14.09 3.74 -10.03
CA VAL A 69 14.22 3.43 -8.60
C VAL A 69 12.88 2.94 -8.06
N PHE A 70 12.91 1.85 -7.32
CA PHE A 70 11.80 1.28 -6.56
C PHE A 70 12.10 1.38 -5.07
N PRO A 71 11.66 2.45 -4.40
CA PRO A 71 11.85 2.59 -2.96
C PRO A 71 10.86 1.69 -2.23
N MET A 72 11.38 0.80 -1.41
CA MET A 72 10.60 -0.28 -0.80
C MET A 72 10.23 0.02 0.65
N SER A 73 10.77 1.04 1.30
CA SER A 73 10.31 1.44 2.64
C SER A 73 9.42 2.70 2.61
N PHE A 74 8.55 2.81 3.61
CA PHE A 74 7.64 3.96 3.72
C PHE A 74 8.38 5.29 3.87
N SER A 75 9.48 5.32 4.64
CA SER A 75 10.28 6.51 4.89
C SER A 75 11.05 6.97 3.65
N GLU A 76 11.59 6.04 2.86
CA GLU A 76 12.25 6.39 1.59
C GLU A 76 11.26 6.94 0.58
N GLN A 77 10.09 6.31 0.45
CA GLN A 77 9.04 6.79 -0.43
C GLN A 77 8.59 8.21 -0.07
N GLU A 78 8.63 8.59 1.22
CA GLU A 78 8.30 9.96 1.64
C GLU A 78 9.32 10.97 1.12
N LEU A 79 10.60 10.75 1.43
CA LEU A 79 11.68 11.66 1.04
C LEU A 79 11.83 11.74 -0.48
N LEU A 80 11.74 10.60 -1.16
CA LEU A 80 11.92 10.55 -2.61
C LEU A 80 10.71 11.11 -3.37
N ALA A 81 9.50 11.12 -2.78
CA ALA A 81 8.35 11.80 -3.37
C ALA A 81 8.60 13.30 -3.52
N GLU A 82 9.29 13.93 -2.55
CA GLU A 82 9.68 15.35 -2.61
C GLU A 82 10.73 15.64 -3.69
N ALA A 83 11.53 14.63 -4.06
CA ALA A 83 12.61 14.75 -5.04
C ALA A 83 12.26 14.26 -6.45
N THR A 84 10.99 13.99 -6.74
CA THR A 84 10.58 13.43 -8.04
C THR A 84 11.05 14.26 -9.23
N GLU A 85 10.92 15.59 -9.14
CA GLU A 85 11.36 16.52 -10.19
C GLU A 85 12.89 16.43 -10.40
N LEU A 86 13.66 16.48 -9.31
CA LEU A 86 15.12 16.36 -9.34
C LEU A 86 15.59 15.09 -10.06
N PHE A 87 15.03 13.93 -9.75
CA PHE A 87 15.41 12.67 -10.42
C PHE A 87 15.00 12.67 -11.91
N SER A 88 13.87 13.29 -12.24
CA SER A 88 13.38 13.36 -13.62
C SER A 88 14.26 14.20 -14.55
N GLU A 89 14.97 15.22 -14.03
CA GLU A 89 15.95 16.02 -14.78
C GLU A 89 17.10 15.16 -15.35
N PHE A 90 17.40 14.05 -14.68
CA PHE A 90 18.43 13.10 -15.09
C PHE A 90 17.88 11.86 -15.79
N ASN A 91 16.60 11.88 -16.18
CA ASN A 91 15.87 10.74 -16.77
C ASN A 91 15.78 9.51 -15.87
N ILE A 92 15.82 9.70 -14.54
CA ILE A 92 15.67 8.60 -13.58
C ILE A 92 14.21 8.56 -13.13
N GLN A 93 13.54 7.44 -13.38
CA GLN A 93 12.14 7.25 -13.02
C GLN A 93 12.00 6.76 -11.57
N LEU A 94 11.28 7.52 -10.74
CA LEU A 94 10.87 7.04 -9.42
C LEU A 94 9.53 6.28 -9.50
N HIS A 95 9.52 5.01 -9.09
CA HIS A 95 8.32 4.16 -9.04
C HIS A 95 7.63 4.26 -7.68
N LEU A 96 7.11 5.45 -7.38
CA LEU A 96 6.41 5.79 -6.15
C LEU A 96 5.25 6.75 -6.43
N PRO A 97 4.24 6.85 -5.54
CA PRO A 97 3.20 7.86 -5.65
C PRO A 97 3.76 9.25 -5.34
N ASP A 98 3.31 10.28 -6.06
CA ASP A 98 3.64 11.66 -5.73
C ASP A 98 3.10 12.09 -4.35
N LEU A 99 3.50 13.26 -3.86
CA LEU A 99 3.11 13.77 -2.53
C LEU A 99 1.60 13.89 -2.35
N ILE A 100 0.87 14.33 -3.37
CA ILE A 100 -0.58 14.54 -3.31
C ILE A 100 -1.29 13.20 -3.18
N THR A 101 -0.91 12.26 -4.04
CA THR A 101 -1.43 10.89 -4.08
C THR A 101 -1.06 10.16 -2.80
N ARG A 102 0.17 10.28 -2.31
CA ARG A 102 0.59 9.67 -1.05
C ARG A 102 -0.22 10.19 0.14
N LYS A 103 -0.47 11.51 0.22
CA LYS A 103 -1.32 12.10 1.26
C LYS A 103 -2.75 11.54 1.18
N LEU A 104 -3.32 11.43 -0.02
CA LEU A 104 -4.61 10.78 -0.22
C LEU A 104 -4.61 9.32 0.25
N LEU A 105 -3.57 8.55 -0.09
CA LEU A 105 -3.45 7.13 0.25
C LEU A 105 -3.27 6.88 1.75
N SER A 106 -2.81 7.88 2.51
CA SER A 106 -2.77 7.80 3.97
C SER A 106 -4.17 7.86 4.60
N ASN A 107 -5.20 8.23 3.83
CA ASN A 107 -6.60 8.27 4.26
C ASN A 107 -7.47 7.32 3.43
N PRO A 108 -7.58 6.03 3.81
CA PRO A 108 -8.35 5.07 3.03
C PRO A 108 -9.84 5.41 2.92
N ALA A 109 -10.41 6.16 3.87
CA ALA A 109 -11.80 6.57 3.77
C ALA A 109 -12.02 7.51 2.57
N GLU A 110 -11.11 8.46 2.38
CA GLU A 110 -11.12 9.38 1.24
C GLU A 110 -10.86 8.65 -0.08
N VAL A 111 -9.93 7.68 -0.09
CA VAL A 111 -9.70 6.80 -1.25
C VAL A 111 -10.99 6.07 -1.64
N LEU A 112 -11.65 5.41 -0.69
CA LEU A 112 -12.89 4.67 -0.95
C LEU A 112 -14.01 5.61 -1.42
N GLN A 113 -14.11 6.80 -0.83
CA GLN A 113 -15.09 7.81 -1.25
C GLN A 113 -14.85 8.28 -2.68
N LYS A 114 -13.61 8.64 -3.04
CA LYS A 114 -13.23 9.12 -4.37
C LYS A 114 -13.48 8.05 -5.45
N LEU A 115 -13.17 6.80 -5.14
CA LEU A 115 -13.40 5.68 -6.05
C LEU A 115 -14.90 5.39 -6.23
N ASN A 116 -15.67 5.42 -5.15
CA ASN A 116 -17.13 5.24 -5.23
C ASN A 116 -17.78 6.36 -6.07
N PHE A 117 -17.33 7.61 -5.91
CA PHE A 117 -17.76 8.74 -6.76
C PHE A 117 -17.38 8.54 -8.23
N SER A 118 -16.28 7.85 -8.50
CA SER A 118 -15.81 7.48 -9.84
C SER A 118 -16.51 6.22 -10.40
N GLY A 119 -17.54 5.70 -9.71
CA GLY A 119 -18.30 4.52 -10.15
C GLY A 119 -17.61 3.18 -9.85
N ILE A 120 -16.50 3.16 -9.12
CA ILE A 120 -15.77 1.95 -8.75
C ILE A 120 -16.38 1.41 -7.45
N LYS A 121 -16.82 0.16 -7.46
CA LYS A 121 -17.46 -0.48 -6.30
C LYS A 121 -16.45 -0.63 -5.15
N THR A 122 -16.80 -0.11 -3.98
CA THR A 122 -16.07 -0.28 -2.73
C THR A 122 -16.90 -1.07 -1.72
N VAL A 123 -16.25 -1.61 -0.69
CA VAL A 123 -16.99 -2.19 0.44
C VAL A 123 -17.79 -1.09 1.15
N PRO A 124 -18.97 -1.41 1.73
CA PRO A 124 -19.65 -0.49 2.64
C PRO A 124 -18.72 -0.05 3.78
N PHE A 125 -18.63 1.25 3.99
CA PHE A 125 -17.76 1.85 5.01
C PHE A 125 -18.40 3.05 5.71
N ARG A 126 -17.90 3.38 6.90
CA ARG A 126 -18.26 4.57 7.68
C ARG A 126 -17.03 5.13 8.38
N VAL A 127 -16.94 6.45 8.46
CA VAL A 127 -16.00 7.15 9.35
C VAL A 127 -16.81 7.67 10.53
N THR A 128 -16.28 7.51 11.74
CA THR A 128 -16.99 7.91 12.96
C THR A 128 -16.09 8.70 13.88
N SER A 129 -16.63 9.78 14.42
CA SER A 129 -15.95 10.76 15.29
C SER A 129 -16.52 10.82 16.71
N SER A 130 -17.63 10.11 16.96
CA SER A 130 -18.22 9.94 18.29
C SER A 130 -18.63 8.50 18.55
N PHE A 131 -18.72 8.12 19.82
CA PHE A 131 -19.15 6.77 20.19
C PHE A 131 -20.58 6.46 19.71
N GLY A 132 -21.48 7.46 19.71
CA GLY A 132 -22.83 7.32 19.18
C GLY A 132 -22.84 7.01 17.68
N GLU A 133 -21.99 7.70 16.91
CA GLU A 133 -21.78 7.40 15.48
C GLU A 133 -21.18 6.02 15.28
N PHE A 134 -20.17 5.65 16.06
CA PHE A 134 -19.55 4.31 16.03
C PHE A 134 -20.57 3.19 16.22
N SER A 135 -21.37 3.27 17.29
CA SER A 135 -22.40 2.26 17.59
C SER A 135 -23.45 2.18 16.47
N LYS A 136 -23.93 3.34 16.00
CA LYS A 136 -24.89 3.40 14.88
C LYS A 136 -24.30 2.83 13.59
N ALA A 137 -23.04 3.13 13.29
CA ALA A 137 -22.35 2.65 12.09
C ALA A 137 -22.17 1.13 12.11
N CYS A 138 -21.77 0.54 13.24
CA CYS A 138 -21.70 -0.92 13.40
C CYS A 138 -23.03 -1.59 13.03
N LEU A 139 -24.14 -1.10 13.58
CA LEU A 139 -25.48 -1.64 13.28
C LEU A 139 -25.86 -1.48 11.80
N GLN A 140 -25.57 -0.32 11.21
CA GLN A 140 -25.83 -0.07 9.78
C GLN A 140 -25.00 -0.96 8.85
N LEU A 141 -23.80 -1.36 9.28
CA LEU A 141 -22.94 -2.27 8.53
C LEU A 141 -23.26 -3.75 8.77
N GLY A 142 -24.29 -4.05 9.58
CA GLY A 142 -24.80 -5.41 9.77
C GLY A 142 -24.26 -6.14 11.01
N TYR A 143 -23.59 -5.45 11.93
CA TYR A 143 -23.25 -6.02 13.23
C TYR A 143 -24.52 -6.39 14.02
N PRO A 144 -24.61 -7.56 14.70
CA PRO A 144 -23.54 -8.55 14.94
C PRO A 144 -23.46 -9.70 13.92
N THR A 145 -24.26 -9.69 12.86
CA THR A 145 -24.29 -10.79 11.87
C THR A 145 -23.11 -10.74 10.91
N GLU A 146 -22.69 -9.54 10.50
CA GLU A 146 -21.52 -9.31 9.65
C GLU A 146 -20.28 -8.99 10.49
N ASN A 147 -19.10 -9.41 10.04
CA ASN A 147 -17.85 -8.97 10.67
C ASN A 147 -17.56 -7.53 10.26
N ILE A 148 -17.21 -6.69 11.23
CA ILE A 148 -16.83 -5.30 10.96
C ILE A 148 -15.33 -5.13 11.16
N ALA A 149 -14.63 -4.80 10.09
CA ALA A 149 -13.25 -4.34 10.15
C ALA A 149 -13.21 -2.91 10.68
N VAL A 150 -12.34 -2.66 11.66
CA VAL A 150 -12.10 -1.36 12.29
C VAL A 150 -10.63 -1.05 12.20
N ALA A 151 -10.31 0.16 11.78
CA ALA A 151 -8.96 0.71 11.86
C ALA A 151 -9.01 2.15 12.35
N ALA A 152 -7.94 2.59 13.01
CA ALA A 152 -7.71 4.00 13.25
C ALA A 152 -7.41 4.69 11.91
N VAL A 153 -7.83 5.94 11.74
CA VAL A 153 -7.58 6.68 10.48
C VAL A 153 -6.08 6.94 10.31
N GLU A 154 -5.38 7.21 11.41
CA GLU A 154 -3.94 7.42 11.51
C GLU A 154 -3.10 6.15 11.30
N ASN A 155 -3.70 4.97 11.50
CA ASN A 155 -3.04 3.68 11.26
C ASN A 155 -4.01 2.70 10.57
N PRO A 156 -4.25 2.90 9.27
CA PRO A 156 -5.28 2.16 8.56
C PRO A 156 -4.94 0.70 8.29
N ASP A 157 -3.66 0.34 8.41
CA ASP A 157 -3.14 -1.02 8.21
C ASP A 157 -3.41 -1.93 9.40
N LEU A 158 -3.50 -1.36 10.60
CA LEU A 158 -3.86 -2.09 11.80
C LEU A 158 -5.38 -2.28 11.86
N VAL A 159 -5.85 -3.34 11.21
CA VAL A 159 -7.27 -3.68 11.12
C VAL A 159 -7.64 -4.73 12.16
N TRP A 160 -8.54 -4.39 13.08
CA TRP A 160 -9.22 -5.33 13.97
C TRP A 160 -10.58 -5.74 13.42
N LEU A 161 -11.05 -6.92 13.79
CA LEU A 161 -12.40 -7.39 13.45
C LEU A 161 -13.27 -7.39 14.70
N ILE A 162 -14.38 -6.66 14.67
CA ILE A 162 -15.41 -6.76 15.72
C ILE A 162 -16.22 -8.02 15.46
N ASN A 163 -16.18 -8.95 16.41
CA ASN A 163 -17.08 -10.09 16.44
C ASN A 163 -17.22 -10.65 17.86
N ASP A 164 -18.41 -10.56 18.46
CA ASP A 164 -18.69 -11.13 19.78
C ASP A 164 -18.97 -12.65 19.77
N LEU A 165 -19.24 -13.23 18.60
CA LEU A 165 -19.57 -14.66 18.44
C LEU A 165 -18.32 -15.54 18.30
N TYR A 166 -17.21 -15.00 17.80
CA TYR A 166 -15.98 -15.75 17.61
C TYR A 166 -15.13 -15.74 18.89
N LYS A 167 -14.80 -16.95 19.36
CA LYS A 167 -13.87 -17.15 20.48
C LYS A 167 -12.40 -17.20 20.04
N THR A 168 -12.12 -17.12 18.73
CA THR A 168 -10.75 -17.18 18.20
C THR A 168 -10.07 -15.83 18.33
N ALA A 169 -8.75 -15.83 18.53
CA ALA A 169 -7.97 -14.60 18.64
C ALA A 169 -7.80 -13.88 17.29
N SER A 170 -7.94 -14.59 16.17
CA SER A 170 -7.82 -14.03 14.82
C SER A 170 -8.78 -14.70 13.83
N LEU A 171 -9.06 -14.00 12.72
CA LEU A 171 -9.87 -14.44 11.60
C LEU A 171 -9.32 -13.81 10.31
N GLY A 172 -8.96 -14.63 9.32
CA GLY A 172 -8.31 -14.14 8.08
C GLY A 172 -6.99 -13.42 8.34
N GLY A 173 -6.23 -13.86 9.36
CA GLY A 173 -4.97 -13.22 9.77
C GLY A 173 -5.14 -11.91 10.55
N LYS A 174 -6.37 -11.42 10.74
CA LYS A 174 -6.64 -10.18 11.49
C LYS A 174 -7.08 -10.49 12.92
N PRO A 175 -6.65 -9.70 13.92
CA PRO A 175 -7.06 -9.89 15.31
C PRO A 175 -8.58 -9.66 15.46
N VAL A 176 -9.23 -10.53 16.23
CA VAL A 176 -10.66 -10.43 16.55
C VAL A 176 -10.81 -9.84 17.95
N ILE A 177 -11.71 -8.86 18.09
CA ILE A 177 -12.01 -8.18 19.35
C ILE A 177 -13.52 -8.14 19.58
N SER A 178 -13.93 -8.10 20.85
CA SER A 178 -15.31 -7.88 21.21
C SER A 178 -15.74 -6.43 20.95
N PHE A 179 -17.04 -6.18 20.85
CA PHE A 179 -17.58 -4.82 20.74
C PHE A 179 -17.12 -3.94 21.89
N THR A 180 -17.09 -4.46 23.11
CA THR A 180 -16.61 -3.72 24.30
C THR A 180 -15.13 -3.33 24.19
N LYS A 181 -14.29 -4.18 23.60
CA LYS A 181 -12.88 -3.83 23.34
C LYS A 181 -12.76 -2.80 22.22
N ALA A 182 -13.57 -2.92 21.16
CA ALA A 182 -13.62 -1.95 20.08
C ALA A 182 -14.08 -0.56 20.59
N ALA A 183 -15.05 -0.50 21.50
CA ALA A 183 -15.48 0.74 22.15
C ALA A 183 -14.35 1.41 22.95
N LYS A 184 -13.49 0.63 23.62
CA LYS A 184 -12.31 1.15 24.31
C LYS A 184 -11.25 1.66 23.33
N LEU A 185 -11.06 0.99 22.21
CA LEU A 185 -10.20 1.49 21.13
C LEU A 185 -10.74 2.82 20.61
N PHE A 186 -12.05 2.93 20.35
CA PHE A 186 -12.66 4.21 19.96
C PHE A 186 -12.36 5.32 20.97
N ALA A 187 -12.49 5.06 22.28
CA ALA A 187 -12.19 6.07 23.30
C ALA A 187 -10.72 6.55 23.29
N ALA A 188 -9.80 5.79 22.69
CA ALA A 188 -8.39 6.11 22.60
C ALA A 188 -7.98 6.75 21.25
N ASN A 189 -8.85 6.76 20.23
CA ASN A 189 -8.54 7.28 18.89
C ASN A 189 -9.57 8.33 18.50
N GLU A 190 -9.17 9.36 17.76
CA GLU A 190 -10.08 10.47 17.40
C GLU A 190 -11.10 10.06 16.33
N MET A 191 -10.70 9.21 15.38
CA MET A 191 -11.56 8.75 14.29
C MET A 191 -11.29 7.29 13.96
N LEU A 192 -12.38 6.55 13.71
CA LEU A 192 -12.30 5.17 13.24
C LEU A 192 -12.92 5.02 11.86
N LEU A 193 -12.27 4.21 11.02
CA LEU A 193 -12.80 3.69 9.76
C LEU A 193 -13.37 2.29 9.98
N LEU A 194 -14.68 2.16 9.78
CA LEU A 194 -15.41 0.90 9.85
C LEU A 194 -15.73 0.41 8.43
N ARG A 195 -15.54 -0.88 8.17
CA ARG A 195 -15.79 -1.54 6.89
C ARG A 195 -16.42 -2.91 7.11
N THR A 196 -17.35 -3.34 6.25
CA THR A 196 -17.78 -4.74 6.26
C THR A 196 -16.62 -5.66 5.85
N PHE A 197 -16.47 -6.79 6.52
CA PHE A 197 -15.37 -7.74 6.28
C PHE A 197 -15.87 -9.19 6.13
N ARG A 198 -15.45 -9.83 5.03
CA ARG A 198 -15.74 -11.22 4.69
C ARG A 198 -14.43 -11.95 4.40
N PRO A 199 -13.86 -12.64 5.41
CA PRO A 199 -12.52 -13.20 5.32
C PRO A 199 -12.33 -14.16 4.14
N SER A 200 -13.34 -14.98 3.84
CA SER A 200 -13.30 -16.00 2.79
C SER A 200 -13.26 -15.46 1.36
N THR A 201 -13.51 -14.16 1.18
CA THR A 201 -13.62 -13.52 -0.14
C THR A 201 -12.53 -12.47 -0.41
N GLN A 202 -11.59 -12.33 0.52
CA GLN A 202 -10.47 -11.41 0.38
C GLN A 202 -9.52 -11.88 -0.73
N LYS A 203 -9.14 -10.97 -1.61
CA LYS A 203 -8.13 -11.21 -2.64
C LYS A 203 -7.13 -10.07 -2.66
N LEU A 204 -5.86 -10.43 -2.45
CA LEU A 204 -4.74 -9.53 -2.51
C LEU A 204 -4.11 -9.56 -3.90
N MET A 205 -3.89 -8.39 -4.45
CA MET A 205 -3.35 -8.20 -5.79
C MET A 205 -2.28 -7.12 -5.73
N TYR A 206 -1.39 -7.13 -6.70
CA TYR A 206 -0.34 -6.13 -6.82
C TYR A 206 -0.41 -5.51 -8.21
N ALA A 207 -0.34 -4.19 -8.27
CA ALA A 207 -0.42 -3.44 -9.52
C ALA A 207 0.72 -2.43 -9.60
N SER A 208 1.30 -2.28 -10.79
CA SER A 208 2.29 -1.27 -11.10
C SER A 208 1.70 -0.26 -12.07
N PHE A 209 1.94 1.02 -11.82
CA PHE A 209 1.50 2.11 -12.67
C PHE A 209 2.69 2.99 -13.04
N THR A 210 2.73 3.43 -14.29
CA THR A 210 3.69 4.43 -14.79
C THR A 210 2.88 5.51 -15.48
N GLY A 211 2.87 6.73 -14.91
CA GLY A 211 2.09 7.84 -15.45
C GLY A 211 0.62 7.46 -15.66
N GLU A 212 -0.03 6.97 -14.60
CA GLU A 212 -1.44 6.53 -14.55
C GLU A 212 -1.77 5.27 -15.38
N LYS A 213 -0.85 4.80 -16.24
CA LYS A 213 -1.04 3.60 -17.06
C LYS A 213 -0.66 2.37 -16.27
N LEU A 214 -1.59 1.42 -16.21
CA LEU A 214 -1.34 0.09 -15.67
C LEU A 214 -0.29 -0.64 -16.51
N THR A 215 0.89 -0.87 -15.95
CA THR A 215 2.00 -1.56 -16.63
C THR A 215 1.99 -3.05 -16.35
N SER A 216 1.68 -3.45 -15.11
CA SER A 216 1.63 -4.86 -14.73
C SER A 216 0.62 -5.12 -13.60
N VAL A 217 0.12 -6.35 -13.54
CA VAL A 217 -0.72 -6.85 -12.45
C VAL A 217 -0.30 -8.26 -12.09
N TRP A 218 -0.13 -8.52 -10.81
CA TRP A 218 0.14 -9.84 -10.28
C TRP A 218 -1.02 -10.35 -9.41
N ASN A 219 -1.19 -11.67 -9.37
CA ASN A 219 -2.29 -12.36 -8.70
C ASN A 219 -3.70 -11.92 -9.17
N LEU A 220 -3.86 -11.70 -10.49
CA LEU A 220 -5.15 -11.34 -11.07
C LEU A 220 -6.14 -12.51 -10.95
N GLY A 221 -7.05 -12.43 -9.97
CA GLY A 221 -8.12 -13.42 -9.83
C GLY A 221 -9.20 -13.28 -10.91
N ALA A 222 -9.91 -14.38 -11.21
CA ALA A 222 -10.99 -14.42 -12.22
C ALA A 222 -12.16 -13.44 -11.99
N ILE A 223 -12.26 -12.87 -10.79
CA ILE A 223 -13.38 -12.04 -10.32
C ILE A 223 -13.14 -10.55 -10.65
N ILE A 224 -11.88 -10.11 -10.70
CA ILE A 224 -11.50 -8.71 -10.91
C ILE A 224 -10.93 -8.55 -12.31
N SER A 225 -11.46 -7.59 -13.06
CA SER A 225 -10.97 -7.30 -14.41
C SER A 225 -9.74 -6.39 -14.37
N LYS A 226 -8.85 -6.51 -15.37
CA LYS A 226 -7.76 -5.53 -15.56
C LYS A 226 -8.29 -4.11 -15.76
N GLU A 227 -9.47 -3.98 -16.35
CA GLU A 227 -10.09 -2.68 -16.61
C GLU A 227 -10.45 -1.95 -15.31
N THR A 228 -10.97 -2.68 -14.31
CA THR A 228 -11.22 -2.13 -12.97
C THR A 228 -9.93 -1.58 -12.33
N ILE A 229 -8.81 -2.28 -12.48
CA ILE A 229 -7.52 -1.84 -11.94
C ILE A 229 -7.02 -0.58 -12.68
N LYS A 230 -7.19 -0.52 -14.01
CA LYS A 230 -6.89 0.69 -14.79
C LYS A 230 -7.71 1.88 -14.32
N GLN A 231 -9.02 1.70 -14.15
CA GLN A 231 -9.93 2.74 -13.68
C GLN A 231 -9.52 3.27 -12.30
N ILE A 232 -9.11 2.38 -11.38
CA ILE A 232 -8.55 2.78 -10.07
C ILE A 232 -7.30 3.64 -10.27
N GLY A 233 -6.37 3.19 -11.13
CA GLY A 233 -5.15 3.92 -11.47
C GLY A 233 -5.41 5.33 -11.97
N THR A 234 -6.32 5.48 -12.94
CA THR A 234 -6.71 6.79 -13.49
C THR A 234 -7.44 7.65 -12.47
N ALA A 235 -8.39 7.10 -11.72
CA ALA A 235 -9.18 7.86 -10.74
C ALA A 235 -8.33 8.43 -9.60
N LEU A 236 -7.26 7.72 -9.22
CA LEU A 236 -6.35 8.11 -8.15
C LEU A 236 -5.03 8.68 -8.64
N GLN A 237 -4.81 8.78 -9.96
CA GLN A 237 -3.55 9.22 -10.57
C GLN A 237 -2.34 8.42 -10.07
N LEU A 238 -2.47 7.09 -9.99
CA LEU A 238 -1.46 6.24 -9.38
C LEU A 238 -0.17 6.18 -10.23
N ASN A 239 0.97 6.23 -9.53
CA ASN A 239 2.30 5.96 -10.06
C ASN A 239 3.09 5.12 -9.04
N GLY A 240 3.86 4.14 -9.50
CA GLY A 240 4.60 3.20 -8.64
C GLY A 240 3.88 1.88 -8.39
N LEU A 241 4.26 1.22 -7.29
CA LEU A 241 3.76 -0.12 -6.93
C LEU A 241 2.72 -0.05 -5.81
N PHE A 242 1.65 -0.83 -5.96
CA PHE A 242 0.53 -0.82 -5.02
C PHE A 242 0.10 -2.23 -4.65
N GLU A 243 -0.25 -2.37 -3.38
CA GLU A 243 -1.03 -3.49 -2.87
C GLU A 243 -2.51 -3.12 -2.90
N ILE A 244 -3.32 -3.95 -3.56
CA ILE A 244 -4.75 -3.74 -3.73
C ILE A 244 -5.49 -4.94 -3.17
N CYS A 245 -6.36 -4.69 -2.19
CA CYS A 245 -7.19 -5.70 -1.56
C CYS A 245 -8.65 -5.55 -1.97
N PHE A 246 -9.21 -6.61 -2.55
CA PHE A 246 -10.63 -6.71 -2.88
C PHE A 246 -11.34 -7.69 -1.95
N GLN A 247 -12.62 -7.42 -1.71
CA GLN A 247 -13.59 -8.35 -1.15
C GLN A 247 -14.63 -8.63 -2.25
N GLU A 248 -14.67 -9.87 -2.75
CA GLU A 248 -15.50 -10.18 -3.93
C GLU A 248 -15.16 -9.25 -5.11
N HIS A 249 -16.11 -8.39 -5.54
CA HIS A 249 -15.93 -7.38 -6.60
C HIS A 249 -15.78 -5.95 -6.05
N GLN A 250 -15.59 -5.78 -4.74
CA GLN A 250 -15.56 -4.50 -4.07
C GLN A 250 -14.15 -4.20 -3.55
N LEU A 251 -13.64 -2.99 -3.79
CA LEU A 251 -12.38 -2.58 -3.21
C LEU A 251 -12.50 -2.48 -1.67
N PHE A 252 -11.59 -3.14 -0.96
CA PHE A 252 -11.51 -3.12 0.50
C PHE A 252 -10.40 -2.19 1.02
N ASN A 253 -9.22 -2.25 0.39
CA ASN A 253 -8.07 -1.41 0.74
C ASN A 253 -7.14 -1.21 -0.46
N LEU A 254 -6.41 -0.10 -0.48
CA LEU A 254 -5.36 0.18 -1.45
C LEU A 254 -4.25 0.97 -0.76
N LYS A 255 -3.01 0.57 -0.95
CA LYS A 255 -1.85 1.27 -0.39
C LYS A 255 -0.61 1.12 -1.26
N PRO A 256 0.39 2.02 -1.13
CA PRO A 256 1.70 1.82 -1.73
C PRO A 256 2.29 0.49 -1.25
N PHE A 257 2.92 -0.24 -2.15
CA PHE A 257 3.67 -1.43 -1.78
C PHE A 257 4.94 -0.98 -1.04
N ALA A 258 5.09 -1.46 0.18
CA ALA A 258 6.29 -1.25 0.99
C ALA A 258 6.56 -2.51 1.81
N VAL A 259 7.83 -2.77 2.05
CA VAL A 259 8.29 -3.82 2.95
C VAL A 259 8.42 -3.25 4.36
N VAL A 260 8.10 -4.11 5.33
CA VAL A 260 8.21 -3.84 6.78
C VAL A 260 9.46 -4.52 7.31
#